data_AF-A0A6N8EDW0-F1
#
_entry.id   AF-A0A6N8EDW0-F1
#
_cell.length_a   1.000
_cell.length_b   1.000
_cell.length_c   1.000
_cell.angle_alpha   90.00
_cell.angle_beta   90.00
_cell.angle_gamma   90.00
#
_symmetry.space_group_name_H-M   'P 1'
#
loop_
_entity.id
_entity.type
_entity.pdbx_description
1 polymer ?
#
loop_
_entity_poly.entity_id
_entity_poly.type
_entity_poly.pdbx_seq_one_letter_code
_entity_poly.pdbx_strand_id
1 'polypeptide(L)'
;MAYGTDLPASARRHLEAAHVLYDTGKRRDVAGYLYGIAAECAVKAMMAEAGLRPLAKDKRREDPFYAHFPELKTLLRDSQLGRTAMPLRKFIDSSNFMGQWDTDMRYCKGDDIDRNWVERWREQAKDAVGAIGT
;
A
#
# COMPACT_ATOMS: atom_id res chain seq x y z
N MET A 1 16.64 -11.50 11.33
CA MET A 1 15.50 -12.14 10.62
C MET A 1 16.05 -12.93 9.45
N ALA A 2 15.46 -14.07 9.10
CA ALA A 2 15.97 -14.94 8.04
C ALA A 2 15.73 -14.41 6.61
N TYR A 3 14.82 -13.43 6.45
CA TYR A 3 14.47 -12.85 5.15
C TYR A 3 14.82 -11.36 5.11
N GLY A 4 15.35 -10.91 3.98
CA GLY A 4 15.58 -9.49 3.68
C GLY A 4 14.30 -8.75 3.30
N THR A 5 14.36 -7.43 3.30
CA THR A 5 13.26 -6.55 2.89
C THR A 5 13.49 -6.08 1.46
N ASP A 6 12.61 -6.45 0.54
CA ASP A 6 12.54 -5.94 -0.84
C ASP A 6 11.11 -5.48 -1.12
N LEU A 7 10.86 -4.20 -0.86
CA LEU A 7 9.54 -3.58 -1.01
C LEU A 7 9.10 -3.51 -2.47
N PRO A 8 9.94 -3.12 -3.45
CA PRO A 8 9.59 -3.17 -4.86
C PRO A 8 9.18 -4.57 -5.33
N ALA A 9 9.97 -5.61 -5.03
CA ALA A 9 9.61 -6.98 -5.42
C ALA A 9 8.35 -7.44 -4.70
N SER A 10 8.19 -7.08 -3.42
CA SER A 10 6.99 -7.43 -2.66
C SER A 10 5.73 -6.76 -3.22
N ALA A 11 5.81 -5.50 -3.63
CA ALA A 11 4.72 -4.79 -4.26
C ALA A 11 4.25 -5.49 -5.56
N ARG A 12 5.20 -5.85 -6.43
CA ARG A 12 4.92 -6.52 -7.72
C ARG A 12 4.32 -7.91 -7.53
N ARG A 13 4.90 -8.76 -6.67
CA ARG A 13 4.37 -10.14 -6.44
C ARG A 13 2.97 -10.13 -5.84
N HIS A 14 2.66 -9.17 -4.96
CA HIS A 14 1.33 -9.06 -4.37
C HIS A 14 0.31 -8.56 -5.38
N LEU A 15 0.68 -7.61 -6.24
CA LEU A 15 -0.17 -7.16 -7.34
C LEU A 15 -0.49 -8.30 -8.32
N GLU A 16 0.53 -9.06 -8.71
CA GLU A 16 0.36 -10.23 -9.59
C GLU A 16 -0.57 -11.28 -8.98
N ALA A 17 -0.34 -11.66 -7.72
CA ALA A 17 -1.19 -12.61 -7.01
C ALA A 17 -2.63 -12.09 -6.85
N ALA A 18 -2.81 -10.79 -6.61
CA ALA A 18 -4.12 -10.16 -6.55
C ALA A 18 -4.86 -10.26 -7.89
N HIS A 19 -4.17 -10.02 -9.01
CA HIS A 19 -4.74 -10.16 -10.35
C HIS A 19 -5.22 -11.60 -10.62
N VAL A 20 -4.39 -12.60 -10.32
CA VAL A 20 -4.79 -14.01 -10.47
C VAL A 20 -6.07 -14.32 -9.69
N LEU A 21 -6.14 -13.91 -8.42
CA LEU A 21 -7.32 -14.16 -7.58
C LEU A 21 -8.55 -13.39 -8.06
N TYR A 22 -8.35 -12.15 -8.50
CA TYR A 22 -9.40 -11.30 -9.04
C TYR A 22 -10.02 -11.90 -10.32
N ASP A 23 -9.18 -12.36 -11.25
CA ASP A 23 -9.56 -12.89 -12.55
C ASP A 23 -10.28 -14.24 -12.44
N THR A 24 -9.92 -15.08 -11.45
CA THR A 24 -10.67 -16.31 -11.16
C THR A 24 -12.09 -16.04 -10.63
N GLY A 25 -12.39 -14.83 -10.18
CA GLY A 25 -13.70 -14.40 -9.67
C GLY A 25 -14.11 -14.98 -8.31
N LYS A 26 -13.43 -16.02 -7.82
CA LYS A 26 -13.81 -16.73 -6.58
C LYS A 26 -13.35 -16.04 -5.30
N ARG A 27 -12.24 -15.29 -5.35
CA ARG A 27 -11.59 -14.70 -4.17
C ARG A 27 -11.26 -13.23 -4.33
N ARG A 28 -12.24 -12.45 -4.82
CA ARG A 28 -12.11 -10.99 -4.98
C ARG A 28 -11.91 -10.27 -3.64
N ASP A 29 -12.43 -10.83 -2.55
CA ASP A 29 -12.15 -10.44 -1.16
C ASP A 29 -10.64 -10.43 -0.88
N VAL A 30 -9.96 -11.55 -1.16
CA VAL A 30 -8.52 -11.69 -0.93
C VAL A 30 -7.72 -10.87 -1.93
N ALA A 31 -8.19 -10.78 -3.17
CA ALA A 31 -7.58 -9.89 -4.15
C ALA A 31 -7.57 -8.44 -3.64
N GLY A 32 -8.69 -7.97 -3.07
CA GLY A 32 -8.80 -6.65 -2.44
C GLY A 32 -7.77 -6.44 -1.33
N TYR A 33 -7.60 -7.43 -0.44
CA TYR A 33 -6.57 -7.39 0.58
C TYR A 33 -5.16 -7.27 -0.03
N LEU A 34 -4.83 -8.09 -1.02
CA LEU A 34 -3.52 -8.07 -1.66
C LEU A 34 -3.25 -6.79 -2.47
N TYR A 35 -4.26 -6.16 -3.06
CA TYR A 35 -4.11 -4.87 -3.73
C TYR A 35 -3.64 -3.79 -2.76
N GLY A 36 -4.21 -3.71 -1.55
CA GLY A 36 -3.73 -2.73 -0.57
C GLY A 36 -2.36 -3.07 0.00
N ILE A 37 -2.02 -4.35 0.21
CA ILE A 37 -0.64 -4.73 0.58
C ILE A 37 0.36 -4.36 -0.52
N ALA A 38 0.01 -4.55 -1.80
CA ALA A 38 0.83 -4.14 -2.93
C ALA A 38 1.04 -2.62 -2.95
N ALA A 39 -0.02 -1.85 -2.72
CA ALA A 39 0.03 -0.40 -2.65
C ALA A 39 0.85 0.12 -1.46
N GLU A 40 0.72 -0.48 -0.27
CA GLU A 40 1.56 -0.15 0.90
C GLU A 40 3.04 -0.41 0.62
N CYS A 41 3.36 -1.56 0.03
CA CYS A 41 4.73 -1.89 -0.36
C CYS A 41 5.28 -0.88 -1.37
N ALA A 42 4.48 -0.47 -2.35
CA ALA A 42 4.86 0.53 -3.33
C ALA A 42 5.10 1.91 -2.71
N VAL A 43 4.21 2.36 -1.83
CA VAL A 43 4.37 3.61 -1.08
C VAL A 43 5.64 3.59 -0.24
N LYS A 44 5.91 2.49 0.47
CA LYS A 44 7.12 2.34 1.29
C LYS A 44 8.40 2.25 0.44
N ALA A 45 8.32 1.68 -0.76
CA ALA A 45 9.42 1.72 -1.72
C ALA A 45 9.73 3.16 -2.15
N MET A 46 8.71 3.93 -2.54
CA MET A 46 8.86 5.34 -2.91
C MET A 46 9.34 6.21 -1.73
N MET A 47 8.95 5.89 -0.49
CA MET A 47 9.51 6.53 0.70
C MET A 47 11.03 6.32 0.77
N ALA A 48 11.49 5.08 0.56
CA ALA A 48 12.93 4.76 0.59
C ALA A 48 13.70 5.46 -0.55
N GLU A 49 13.12 5.56 -1.74
CA GLU A 49 13.65 6.31 -2.90
C GLU A 49 13.72 7.80 -2.62
N ALA A 50 12.72 8.37 -1.94
CA ALA A 50 12.70 9.76 -1.49
C ALA A 50 13.69 10.05 -0.35
N GLY A 51 14.43 9.05 0.13
CA GLY A 51 15.45 9.19 1.17
C GLY A 51 14.93 9.02 2.60
N LEU A 52 13.66 8.67 2.79
CA LEU A 52 13.14 8.35 4.12
C LEU A 52 13.79 7.04 4.61
N ARG A 53 13.98 6.97 5.92
CA ARG A 53 14.56 5.80 6.60
C ARG A 53 13.68 5.43 7.79
N PRO A 54 13.60 4.13 8.15
CA PRO A 54 12.91 3.71 9.35
C PRO A 54 13.44 4.45 10.58
N LEU A 55 12.54 4.82 11.48
CA LEU A 55 12.89 5.41 12.76
C LEU A 55 13.53 4.37 13.68
N ALA A 56 14.11 4.86 14.77
CA ALA A 56 14.60 4.00 15.84
C ALA A 56 13.47 3.11 16.41
N LYS A 57 13.84 1.93 16.91
CA LYS A 57 12.88 0.87 17.29
C LYS A 57 11.87 1.31 18.36
N ASP A 58 12.28 2.20 19.25
CA ASP A 58 11.46 2.82 20.30
C ASP A 58 10.39 3.78 19.74
N LYS A 59 10.59 4.31 18.53
CA LYS A 59 9.65 5.19 17.82
C LYS A 59 8.83 4.48 16.73
N ARG A 60 8.81 3.14 16.74
CA ARG A 60 8.16 2.33 15.71
C ARG A 60 6.67 2.66 15.50
N ARG A 61 5.96 3.11 16.54
CA ARG A 61 4.55 3.49 16.46
C ARG A 61 4.31 4.74 15.60
N GLU A 62 5.30 5.62 15.53
CA GLU A 62 5.24 6.88 14.76
C GLU A 62 5.88 6.71 13.37
N ASP A 63 6.36 5.50 13.06
CA ASP A 63 7.14 5.25 11.86
C ASP A 63 6.24 4.79 10.70
N PRO A 64 6.12 5.57 9.61
CA PRO A 64 5.32 5.20 8.45
C PRO A 64 5.78 3.89 7.79
N PHE A 65 7.03 3.43 7.96
CA PHE A 65 7.45 2.12 7.44
C PHE A 65 6.71 0.95 8.10
N TYR A 66 6.18 1.14 9.31
CA TYR A 66 5.46 0.11 10.08
C TYR A 66 3.95 0.35 10.19
N ALA A 67 3.47 1.51 9.75
CA ALA A 67 2.04 1.79 9.68
C ALA A 67 1.38 1.09 8.48
N HIS A 68 0.06 0.94 8.57
CA HIS A 68 -0.82 0.50 7.49
C HIS A 68 -1.79 1.62 7.10
N PHE A 69 -2.48 1.52 5.96
CA PHE A 69 -3.59 2.45 5.70
C PHE A 69 -4.70 2.26 6.74
N PRO A 70 -5.39 3.35 7.15
CA PRO A 70 -5.19 4.74 6.70
C PRO A 70 -4.05 5.50 7.41
N GLU A 71 -3.54 5.00 8.54
CA GLU A 71 -2.53 5.66 9.39
C GLU A 71 -1.25 6.04 8.62
N LEU A 72 -0.77 5.16 7.74
CA LEU A 72 0.37 5.41 6.86
C LEU A 72 0.26 6.75 6.12
N LYS A 73 -0.93 7.04 5.60
CA LYS A 73 -1.19 8.26 4.85
C LYS A 73 -1.20 9.48 5.75
N THR A 74 -1.75 9.37 6.96
CA THR A 74 -1.72 10.44 7.96
C THR A 74 -0.28 10.79 8.33
N LEU A 75 0.53 9.81 8.71
CA LEU A 75 1.93 10.01 9.07
C LEU A 75 2.75 10.62 7.93
N LEU A 76 2.47 10.23 6.69
CA LEU A 76 3.17 10.78 5.52
C LEU A 76 2.74 12.21 5.17
N ARG A 77 1.48 12.60 5.40
CA ARG A 77 1.02 13.99 5.22
C ARG A 77 1.70 14.95 6.20
N ASP A 78 1.92 14.48 7.42
CA ASP A 78 2.57 15.25 8.47
C ASP A 78 4.10 15.32 8.27
N SER A 79 4.65 14.47 7.39
CA SER A 79 6.08 14.45 7.08
C SER A 79 6.49 15.53 6.07
N GLN A 80 7.63 16.18 6.31
CA GLN A 80 8.13 17.24 5.44
C GLN A 80 8.85 16.64 4.23
N LEU A 81 8.08 16.27 3.21
CA LEU A 81 8.57 15.61 2.00
C LEU A 81 9.22 16.61 1.01
N GLY A 82 10.48 16.36 0.65
CA GLY A 82 11.22 17.14 -0.35
C GLY A 82 10.77 16.89 -1.81
N ARG A 83 11.44 17.53 -2.77
CA ARG A 83 11.14 17.41 -4.22
C ARG A 83 11.28 15.98 -4.77
N THR A 84 12.13 15.15 -4.18
CA THR A 84 12.31 13.74 -4.57
C THR A 84 11.10 12.87 -4.26
N ALA A 85 10.16 13.36 -3.45
CA ALA A 85 8.93 12.66 -3.10
C ALA A 85 7.73 13.02 -4.00
N MET A 86 7.95 13.63 -5.17
CA MET A 86 6.86 14.02 -6.08
C MET A 86 5.95 12.86 -6.51
N PRO A 87 6.48 11.67 -6.91
CA PRO A 87 5.64 10.51 -7.21
C PRO A 87 4.81 10.08 -5.99
N LEU A 88 5.43 10.11 -4.81
CA LEU A 88 4.80 9.75 -3.54
C LEU A 88 3.65 10.72 -3.16
N ARG A 89 3.81 12.03 -3.40
CA ARG A 89 2.78 13.06 -3.13
C ARG A 89 1.48 12.81 -3.88
N LYS A 90 1.54 12.34 -5.14
CA LYS A 90 0.35 11.98 -5.95
C LYS A 90 -0.61 11.06 -5.18
N PHE A 91 -0.07 10.12 -4.41
CA PHE A 91 -0.85 9.13 -3.67
C PHE A 91 -1.27 9.62 -2.28
N ILE A 92 -0.38 10.32 -1.57
CA ILE A 92 -0.65 10.85 -0.22
C ILE A 92 -1.72 11.95 -0.25
N ASP A 93 -1.64 12.85 -1.23
CA ASP A 93 -2.50 14.03 -1.31
C ASP A 93 -3.89 13.66 -1.83
N SER A 94 -4.02 12.58 -2.60
CA SER A 94 -5.30 12.05 -3.06
C SER A 94 -6.14 11.57 -1.88
N SER A 95 -7.27 12.23 -1.59
CA SER A 95 -8.19 11.85 -0.50
C SER A 95 -8.72 10.43 -0.64
N ASN A 96 -8.91 9.96 -1.86
CA ASN A 96 -9.55 8.67 -2.16
C ASN A 96 -8.58 7.50 -2.37
N PHE A 97 -7.27 7.74 -2.35
CA PHE A 97 -6.28 6.67 -2.47
C PHE A 97 -6.38 5.69 -1.29
N MET A 98 -6.57 4.41 -1.61
CA MET A 98 -6.80 3.29 -0.68
C MET A 98 -7.93 3.56 0.33
N GLY A 99 -8.95 4.32 -0.07
CA GLY A 99 -10.14 4.56 0.77
C GLY A 99 -10.90 3.27 1.07
N GLN A 100 -11.46 3.15 2.28
CA GLN A 100 -12.12 1.95 2.81
C GLN A 100 -11.24 0.70 2.93
N TRP A 101 -9.95 0.79 2.59
CA TRP A 101 -9.02 -0.30 2.81
C TRP A 101 -8.34 -0.14 4.16
N ASP A 102 -8.31 -1.22 4.92
CA ASP A 102 -7.50 -1.38 6.13
C ASP A 102 -7.19 -2.87 6.31
N THR A 103 -6.26 -3.20 7.22
CA THR A 103 -5.87 -4.60 7.42
C THR A 103 -6.88 -5.42 8.23
N ASP A 104 -7.89 -4.80 8.86
CA ASP A 104 -8.90 -5.50 9.64
C ASP A 104 -9.89 -6.24 8.74
N MET A 105 -9.95 -5.90 7.44
CA MET A 105 -10.66 -6.68 6.43
C MET A 105 -10.24 -8.17 6.39
N ARG A 106 -9.07 -8.53 6.93
CA ARG A 106 -8.64 -9.93 7.09
C ARG A 106 -9.58 -10.74 7.98
N TYR A 107 -10.30 -10.08 8.87
CA TYR A 107 -11.14 -10.70 9.88
C TYR A 107 -12.63 -10.46 9.65
N CYS A 108 -13.01 -9.63 8.67
CA CYS A 108 -14.40 -9.45 8.28
C CYS A 108 -14.91 -10.62 7.44
N LYS A 109 -16.22 -10.67 7.19
CA LYS A 109 -16.77 -11.63 6.24
C LYS A 109 -16.47 -11.14 4.82
N GLY A 110 -16.26 -12.07 3.89
CA GLY A 110 -15.93 -11.71 2.51
C GLY A 110 -17.00 -10.88 1.79
N ASP A 111 -18.26 -10.96 2.22
CA ASP A 111 -19.39 -10.18 1.69
C ASP A 111 -19.51 -8.77 2.29
N ASP A 112 -18.77 -8.47 3.37
CA ASP A 112 -18.62 -7.10 3.89
C ASP A 112 -17.76 -6.24 2.95
N ILE A 113 -17.01 -6.86 2.03
CA ILE A 113 -16.11 -6.19 1.09
C ILE A 113 -16.87 -5.89 -0.21
N ASP A 114 -17.22 -4.62 -0.40
CA ASP A 114 -17.89 -4.16 -1.62
C ASP A 114 -16.99 -4.37 -2.84
N ARG A 115 -17.55 -4.99 -3.89
CA ARG A 115 -16.88 -5.23 -5.17
C ARG A 115 -16.36 -3.94 -5.79
N ASN A 116 -17.10 -2.84 -5.67
CA ASN A 116 -16.69 -1.53 -6.16
C ASN A 116 -15.44 -1.02 -5.44
N TRP A 117 -15.21 -1.41 -4.19
CA TRP A 117 -13.99 -1.05 -3.47
C TRP A 117 -12.81 -1.82 -4.05
N VAL A 118 -12.98 -3.13 -4.28
CA VAL A 118 -11.95 -3.98 -4.91
C VAL A 118 -11.54 -3.45 -6.28
N GLU A 119 -12.48 -3.02 -7.12
CA GLU A 119 -12.15 -2.41 -8.43
C GLU A 119 -11.28 -1.15 -8.28
N ARG A 120 -11.63 -0.27 -7.34
CA ARG A 120 -10.86 0.95 -7.10
C ARG A 120 -9.47 0.64 -6.55
N TRP A 121 -9.37 -0.29 -5.59
CA TRP A 121 -8.08 -0.69 -5.03
C TRP A 121 -7.19 -1.34 -6.09
N ARG A 122 -7.77 -2.13 -7.01
CA ARG A 122 -7.05 -2.71 -8.14
C ARG A 122 -6.38 -1.65 -9.00
N GLU A 123 -7.11 -0.65 -9.46
CA GLU A 123 -6.55 0.40 -10.32
C GLU A 123 -5.54 1.28 -9.57
N GLN A 124 -5.85 1.63 -8.31
CA GLN A 124 -4.94 2.42 -7.48
C GLN A 124 -3.64 1.67 -7.13
N ALA A 125 -3.71 0.35 -6.90
CA ALA A 125 -2.53 -0.48 -6.66
C ALA A 125 -1.67 -0.59 -7.93
N LYS A 126 -2.28 -0.77 -9.11
CA LYS A 126 -1.56 -0.74 -10.39
C LYS A 126 -0.80 0.57 -10.58
N ASP A 127 -1.47 1.71 -10.34
CA ASP A 127 -0.87 3.03 -10.43
C ASP A 127 0.30 3.20 -9.45
N ALA A 128 0.12 2.79 -8.19
CA ALA A 128 1.16 2.91 -7.17
C ALA A 128 2.39 2.04 -7.48
N VAL A 129 2.18 0.79 -7.88
CA VAL A 129 3.26 -0.14 -8.23
C VAL A 129 3.99 0.33 -9.50
N GLY A 130 3.26 0.89 -10.47
CA GLY A 130 3.83 1.44 -11.71
C GLY A 130 4.66 2.72 -11.50
N ALA A 131 4.49 3.42 -10.38
CA ALA A 131 5.23 4.63 -10.04
C ALA A 131 6.56 4.37 -9.29
N ILE A 132 6.85 3.12 -8.94
CA ILE A 132 8.12 2.77 -8.28
C ILE A 132 9.27 2.99 -9.27
N GLY A 133 10.29 3.76 -8.87
CA GLY A 133 11.48 4.00 -9.70
C GLY A 133 11.30 4.97 -10.87
N THR A 134 10.23 5.77 -10.88
CA THR A 134 9.99 6.86 -11.85
C THR A 134 10.36 8.22 -11.27
#